data_AF-A0A2A2TKR3-F1
#
_entry.id   AF-A0A2A2TKR3-F1
#
_cell.length_a   1.000
_cell.length_b   1.000
_cell.length_c   1.000
_cell.angle_alpha   90.00
_cell.angle_beta   90.00
_cell.angle_gamma   90.00
#
_symmetry.space_group_name_H-M   'P 1'
#
loop_
_entity.id
_entity.type
_entity.pdbx_description
1 polymer ?
#
loop_
_entity_poly.entity_id
_entity_poly.type
_entity_poly.pdbx_seq_one_letter_code
_entity_poly.pdbx_strand_id
1 'polypeptide(L)'
;MTTTTILHQIPALTINLADATVSILQHAFWLRSQKQILPKKRFREMLAAIGWSHGESRIYLKVADTFERFSPDELKDVEPNTILVLAKHQNKYRQVIEKLLDCGRITQEIVRDLIASVCKPQTPKSDKLSIWKTARDGKPVCRIPDIMEEDRQTGKIIQQEMDENGTIPQTIIREAVELWQAFRDGKLAFVEDSVGVGEEVENPIGDNLDINDSEVSEDVGVEEQYSTEIRVHSDLNNVENYQPESEELVSHQVDNISDFEMVKVNAKIIPQDDVLESEISLKEELLSALKTGKTWSEIIVFTETYSQQVKIESWNLLDTESKGKLLQLKEEFEKTPKINYQKANYQT
;
A
#
# COMPACT_ATOMS: atom_id res chain seq x y z
N MET A 1 3.18 54.40 17.99
CA MET A 1 2.53 53.14 18.37
C MET A 1 3.33 52.01 17.77
N THR A 2 4.06 51.27 18.60
CA THR A 2 4.99 50.20 18.22
C THR A 2 4.22 48.91 17.93
N THR A 3 4.03 48.58 16.66
CA THR A 3 3.49 47.29 16.22
C THR A 3 4.57 46.23 16.35
N THR A 4 4.44 45.38 17.37
CA THR A 4 5.29 44.22 17.59
C THR A 4 4.79 43.08 16.70
N THR A 5 5.50 42.82 15.60
CA THR A 5 5.26 41.69 14.71
C THR A 5 5.90 40.44 15.32
N ILE A 6 5.09 39.52 15.84
CA ILE A 6 5.56 38.22 16.34
C ILE A 6 5.71 37.29 15.14
N LEU A 7 6.91 37.31 14.54
CA LEU A 7 7.40 36.23 13.69
C LEU A 7 7.48 34.96 14.53
N HIS A 8 6.70 33.93 14.19
CA HIS A 8 6.98 32.58 14.68
C HIS A 8 8.27 32.11 14.01
N GLN A 9 9.41 32.48 14.60
CA GLN A 9 10.70 31.87 14.31
C GLN A 9 10.56 30.38 14.64
N ILE A 10 10.71 29.52 13.64
CA ILE A 10 10.99 28.10 13.86
C ILE A 10 12.39 28.06 14.46
N PRO A 11 12.55 27.75 15.77
CA PRO A 11 13.87 27.74 16.39
C PRO A 11 14.70 26.61 15.77
N ALA A 12 15.98 26.90 15.57
CA ALA A 12 16.98 25.93 15.10
C ALA A 12 16.91 24.66 15.96
N LEU A 13 16.59 23.55 15.31
CA LEU A 13 16.06 22.34 15.91
C LEU A 13 17.19 21.49 16.51
N THR A 14 17.50 21.67 17.80
CA THR A 14 17.94 20.52 18.59
C THR A 14 16.73 19.60 18.73
N ILE A 15 16.62 18.59 17.86
CA ILE A 15 15.44 17.71 17.80
C ILE A 15 15.42 16.83 19.05
N ASN A 16 14.86 17.34 20.15
CA ASN A 16 14.46 16.48 21.25
C ASN A 16 13.30 15.60 20.74
N LEU A 17 13.35 14.31 21.02
CA LEU A 17 12.32 13.36 20.62
C LEU A 17 10.92 13.79 21.09
N ALA A 18 10.86 14.36 22.30
CA ALA A 18 9.62 14.88 22.86
C ALA A 18 9.06 16.05 22.03
N ASP A 19 9.95 16.96 21.60
CA ASP A 19 9.57 18.12 20.79
C ASP A 19 9.10 17.69 19.38
N ALA A 20 9.65 16.60 18.85
CA ALA A 20 9.22 16.03 17.58
C ALA A 20 7.78 15.47 17.63
N THR A 21 7.43 14.72 18.68
CA THR A 21 6.07 14.18 18.85
C THR A 21 5.05 15.31 19.02
N VAL A 22 5.36 16.29 19.87
CA VAL A 22 4.51 17.47 20.07
C VAL A 22 4.32 18.23 18.76
N SER A 23 5.40 18.47 18.00
CA SER A 23 5.33 19.16 16.71
C SER A 23 4.46 18.43 15.69
N ILE A 24 4.58 17.10 15.60
CA ILE A 24 3.74 16.27 14.72
C ILE A 24 2.26 16.41 15.09
N LEU A 25 1.93 16.31 16.38
CA LEU A 25 0.54 16.41 16.85
C LEU A 25 -0.03 17.81 16.63
N GLN A 26 0.73 18.86 16.96
CA GLN A 26 0.33 20.24 16.70
C GLN A 26 0.09 20.50 15.22
N HIS A 27 0.98 20.02 14.36
CA HIS A 27 0.83 20.17 12.92
C HIS A 27 -0.37 19.39 12.38
N ALA A 28 -0.59 18.16 12.86
CA ALA A 28 -1.75 17.35 12.52
C ALA A 28 -3.07 18.05 12.90
N PHE A 29 -3.16 18.58 14.12
CA PHE A 29 -4.34 19.30 14.59
C PHE A 29 -4.57 20.59 13.80
N TRP A 30 -3.52 21.39 13.56
CA TRP A 30 -3.61 22.57 12.70
C TRP A 30 -4.12 22.21 11.31
N LEU A 31 -3.60 21.14 10.69
CA LEU A 31 -4.01 20.71 9.36
C LEU A 31 -5.48 20.28 9.32
N ARG A 32 -5.97 19.61 10.37
CA ARG A 32 -7.40 19.28 10.51
C ARG A 32 -8.26 20.54 10.63
N SER A 33 -7.83 21.53 11.42
CA SER A 33 -8.54 22.83 11.51
C SER A 33 -8.59 23.54 10.15
N GLN A 34 -7.49 23.57 9.40
CA GLN A 34 -7.48 24.15 8.06
C GLN A 34 -8.44 23.42 7.12
N LYS A 35 -8.51 22.09 7.19
CA LYS A 35 -9.43 21.27 6.37
C LYS A 35 -10.90 21.55 6.69
N GLN A 36 -11.24 21.88 7.93
CA GLN A 36 -12.61 22.21 8.35
C GLN A 36 -13.03 23.60 7.88
N ILE A 37 -12.11 24.57 7.87
CA ILE A 37 -12.40 25.97 7.52
C ILE A 37 -12.34 26.20 6.00
N LEU A 38 -11.37 25.59 5.32
CA LEU A 38 -11.11 25.85 3.90
C LEU A 38 -11.94 24.92 2.99
N PRO A 39 -12.49 25.44 1.89
CA PRO A 39 -13.08 24.59 0.87
C PRO A 39 -12.02 23.68 0.25
N LYS A 40 -12.43 22.48 -0.19
CA LYS A 40 -11.54 21.42 -0.72
C LYS A 40 -10.54 21.88 -1.79
N LYS A 41 -10.89 22.89 -2.61
CA LYS A 41 -9.98 23.47 -3.60
C LYS A 41 -8.85 24.27 -2.94
N ARG A 42 -9.20 25.19 -2.03
CA ARG A 42 -8.23 26.03 -1.29
C ARG A 42 -7.34 25.20 -0.37
N PHE A 43 -7.87 24.17 0.27
CA PHE A 43 -7.07 23.26 1.09
C PHE A 43 -5.99 22.54 0.25
N ARG A 44 -6.33 22.10 -0.97
CA ARG A 44 -5.36 21.50 -1.90
C ARG A 44 -4.31 22.49 -2.40
N GLU A 45 -4.72 23.72 -2.70
CA GLU A 45 -3.79 24.81 -3.07
C GLU A 45 -2.80 25.10 -1.92
N MET A 46 -3.29 25.15 -0.68
CA MET A 46 -2.46 25.32 0.52
C MET A 46 -1.45 24.17 0.69
N LEU A 47 -1.88 22.92 0.53
CA LEU A 47 -0.98 21.76 0.58
C LEU A 47 0.10 21.82 -0.51
N ALA A 48 -0.28 22.20 -1.74
CA ALA A 48 0.66 22.35 -2.84
C ALA A 48 1.68 23.48 -2.57
N ALA A 49 1.24 24.60 -1.98
CA ALA A 49 2.10 25.72 -1.63
C ALA A 49 3.18 25.34 -0.59
N ILE A 50 2.85 24.46 0.37
CA ILE A 50 3.83 23.94 1.34
C ILE A 50 4.62 22.73 0.81
N GLY A 51 4.41 22.34 -0.45
CA GLY A 51 5.11 21.22 -1.09
C GLY A 51 4.64 19.83 -0.65
N TRP A 52 3.47 19.72 -0.03
CA TRP A 52 2.94 18.45 0.48
C TRP A 52 2.08 17.73 -0.55
N SER A 53 2.31 16.43 -0.67
CA SER A 53 1.43 15.55 -1.43
C SER A 53 0.12 15.30 -0.69
N HIS A 54 -0.91 14.95 -1.46
CA HIS A 54 -2.19 14.55 -0.85
C HIS A 54 -2.04 13.32 0.05
N GLY A 55 -1.13 12.40 -0.29
CA GLY A 55 -0.83 11.21 0.50
C GLY A 55 -0.25 11.53 1.88
N GLU A 56 0.73 12.43 1.95
CA GLU A 56 1.34 12.88 3.21
C GLU A 56 0.30 13.53 4.11
N SER A 57 -0.48 14.48 3.57
CA SER A 57 -1.53 15.16 4.34
C SER A 57 -2.53 14.18 4.97
N ARG A 58 -2.83 13.07 4.29
CA ARG A 58 -3.76 12.05 4.78
C ARG A 58 -3.25 11.33 6.02
N ILE A 59 -1.94 11.17 6.17
CA ILE A 59 -1.33 10.54 7.36
C ILE A 59 -1.53 11.44 8.57
N TYR A 60 -1.21 12.73 8.45
CA TYR A 60 -1.36 13.69 9.54
C TYR A 60 -2.83 13.93 9.90
N LEU A 61 -3.73 13.95 8.91
CA LEU A 61 -5.18 14.01 9.19
C LEU A 61 -5.64 12.78 9.99
N LYS A 62 -5.16 11.57 9.68
CA LYS A 62 -5.46 10.38 10.49
C LYS A 62 -4.92 10.50 11.91
N VAL A 63 -3.72 11.08 12.09
CA VAL A 63 -3.16 11.35 13.42
C VAL A 63 -4.09 12.29 14.19
N ALA A 64 -4.54 13.37 13.56
CA ALA A 64 -5.46 14.33 14.16
C ALA A 64 -6.81 13.71 14.54
N ASP A 65 -7.33 12.81 13.71
CA ASP A 65 -8.59 12.10 13.97
C ASP A 65 -8.42 11.06 15.09
N THR A 66 -7.30 10.34 15.11
CA THR A 66 -7.01 9.29 16.09
C THR A 66 -6.80 9.87 17.50
N PHE A 67 -6.08 10.99 17.59
CA PHE A 67 -5.66 11.59 18.86
C PHE A 67 -6.42 12.86 19.23
N GLU A 68 -7.60 13.11 18.64
CA GLU A 68 -8.42 14.30 18.89
C GLU A 68 -8.70 14.58 20.37
N ARG A 69 -8.75 13.51 21.18
CA ARG A 69 -9.07 13.58 22.61
C ARG A 69 -7.86 13.83 23.50
N PHE A 70 -6.66 13.95 22.93
CA PHE A 70 -5.42 14.17 23.65
C PHE A 70 -4.87 15.56 23.36
N SER A 71 -4.28 16.19 24.38
CA SER A 71 -3.40 17.34 24.18
C SER A 71 -2.04 16.87 23.63
N PRO A 72 -1.36 17.64 22.75
CA PRO A 72 -0.01 17.30 22.30
C PRO A 72 0.97 17.04 23.46
N ASP A 73 0.83 17.78 24.56
CA ASP A 73 1.70 17.67 25.74
C ASP A 73 1.51 16.36 26.52
N GLU A 74 0.33 15.74 26.44
CA GLU A 74 0.04 14.46 27.12
C GLU A 74 0.79 13.29 26.47
N LEU A 75 1.10 13.40 25.17
CA LEU A 75 1.76 12.37 24.37
C LEU A 75 3.24 12.65 24.12
N LYS A 76 3.82 13.69 24.72
CA LYS A 76 5.21 14.10 24.48
C LYS A 76 6.25 13.02 24.82
N ASP A 77 5.96 12.14 25.77
CA ASP A 77 6.85 11.04 26.19
C ASP A 77 6.68 9.78 25.30
N VAL A 78 5.91 9.86 24.21
CA VAL A 78 5.68 8.79 23.22
C VAL A 78 6.54 9.04 21.98
N GLU A 79 7.07 7.98 21.38
CA GLU A 79 7.90 8.10 20.17
C GLU A 79 7.05 8.57 18.95
N PRO A 80 7.58 9.48 18.10
CA PRO A 80 6.91 9.94 16.88
C PRO A 80 6.41 8.80 15.99
N ASN A 81 7.25 7.78 15.80
CA ASN A 81 6.92 6.63 14.97
C ASN A 81 5.75 5.84 15.57
N THR A 82 5.65 5.74 16.89
CA THR A 82 4.55 5.06 17.56
C THR A 82 3.22 5.79 17.34
N ILE A 83 3.19 7.12 17.44
CA ILE A 83 2.02 7.94 17.09
C ILE A 83 1.56 7.66 15.66
N LEU A 84 2.49 7.65 14.70
CA LEU A 84 2.19 7.39 13.29
C LEU A 84 1.64 5.96 13.08
N VAL A 85 2.23 4.95 13.72
CA VAL A 85 1.78 3.55 13.62
C VAL A 85 0.40 3.35 14.21
N LEU A 86 0.14 3.92 15.39
CA LEU A 86 -1.16 3.86 16.05
C LEU A 86 -2.25 4.47 15.17
N ALA A 87 -2.00 5.65 14.61
CA ALA A 87 -2.93 6.33 13.71
C ALA A 87 -3.13 5.58 12.38
N LYS A 88 -2.05 5.06 11.79
CA LYS A 88 -2.13 4.29 10.52
C LYS A 88 -3.00 3.05 10.66
N HIS A 89 -2.98 2.41 11.83
CA HIS A 89 -3.69 1.17 12.12
C HIS A 89 -4.73 1.34 13.24
N GLN A 90 -5.46 2.45 13.25
CA GLN A 90 -6.41 2.81 14.31
C GLN A 90 -7.39 1.68 14.67
N ASN A 91 -7.89 0.91 13.70
CA ASN A 91 -8.86 -0.17 13.95
C ASN A 91 -8.25 -1.32 14.77
N LYS A 92 -6.96 -1.61 14.55
CA LYS A 92 -6.23 -2.64 15.30
C LYS A 92 -5.92 -2.17 16.72
N TYR A 93 -5.57 -0.90 16.87
CA TYR A 93 -5.10 -0.33 18.14
C TYR A 93 -6.16 0.50 18.87
N ARG A 94 -7.44 0.44 18.46
CA ARG A 94 -8.53 1.24 19.02
C ARG A 94 -8.61 1.11 20.55
N GLN A 95 -8.59 -0.12 21.05
CA GLN A 95 -8.62 -0.40 22.49
C GLN A 95 -7.37 0.10 23.22
N VAL A 96 -6.21 0.15 22.55
CA VAL A 96 -5.00 0.75 23.14
C VAL A 96 -5.21 2.26 23.30
N ILE A 97 -5.68 2.93 22.24
CA ILE A 97 -5.93 4.38 22.24
C ILE A 97 -6.99 4.76 23.28
N GLU A 98 -8.06 3.97 23.40
CA GLU A 98 -9.10 4.20 24.42
C GLU A 98 -8.55 4.08 25.84
N LYS A 99 -7.75 3.04 26.15
CA LYS A 99 -7.13 2.86 27.46
C LYS A 99 -6.09 3.92 27.81
N LEU A 100 -5.47 4.54 26.80
CA LEU A 100 -4.53 5.64 27.03
C LEU A 100 -5.21 6.87 27.63
N LEU A 101 -6.51 7.07 27.41
CA LEU A 101 -7.26 8.17 28.00
C LEU A 101 -7.42 8.04 29.52
N ASP A 102 -7.43 6.81 30.03
CA ASP A 102 -7.52 6.52 31.46
C ASP A 102 -6.14 6.57 32.15
N CYS A 103 -5.06 6.75 31.38
CA CYS A 103 -3.70 6.82 31.90
C CYS A 103 -3.35 8.27 32.28
N GLY A 104 -3.01 8.50 33.56
CA GLY A 104 -2.65 9.86 34.02
C GLY A 104 -1.35 10.41 33.42
N ARG A 105 -0.34 9.55 33.18
CA ARG A 105 0.89 9.92 32.47
C ARG A 105 1.16 8.89 31.38
N ILE A 106 1.24 9.33 30.13
CA ILE A 106 1.44 8.45 28.99
C ILE A 106 2.93 8.46 28.62
N THR A 107 3.59 7.31 28.71
CA THR A 107 4.98 7.12 28.28
C THR A 107 5.06 6.05 27.20
N GLN A 108 6.15 6.02 26.45
CA GLN A 108 6.41 4.98 25.45
C GLN A 108 6.31 3.55 26.02
N GLU A 109 6.76 3.33 27.26
CA GLU A 109 6.69 2.02 27.93
C GLU A 109 5.23 1.58 28.15
N ILE A 110 4.38 2.48 28.66
CA ILE A 110 2.96 2.21 28.88
C ILE A 110 2.27 1.87 27.56
N VAL A 111 2.59 2.59 26.48
CA VAL A 111 2.03 2.31 25.15
C VAL A 111 2.45 0.91 24.68
N ARG A 112 3.72 0.53 24.86
CA ARG A 112 4.23 -0.79 24.47
C ARG A 112 3.57 -1.91 25.28
N ASP A 113 3.41 -1.73 26.58
CA ASP A 113 2.75 -2.70 27.48
C ASP A 113 1.27 -2.85 27.14
N LEU A 114 0.58 -1.74 26.83
CA LEU A 114 -0.80 -1.78 26.37
C LEU A 114 -0.93 -2.50 25.02
N ILE A 115 -0.02 -2.24 24.07
CA ILE A 115 0.01 -2.97 22.79
C ILE A 115 0.20 -4.46 23.05
N ALA A 116 1.15 -4.86 23.89
CA ALA A 116 1.40 -6.27 24.21
C ALA A 116 0.20 -6.94 24.90
N SER A 117 -0.49 -6.22 25.79
CA SER A 117 -1.65 -6.75 26.53
C SER A 117 -2.91 -6.90 25.66
N VAL A 118 -3.14 -5.96 24.74
CA VAL A 118 -4.33 -5.91 23.88
C VAL A 118 -4.12 -6.72 22.60
N CYS A 119 -2.97 -6.57 21.95
CA CYS A 119 -2.64 -7.30 20.75
C CYS A 119 -1.99 -8.62 21.15
N LYS A 120 -2.80 -9.68 21.30
CA LYS A 120 -2.28 -11.04 21.46
C LYS A 120 -1.23 -11.31 20.37
N PRO A 121 -0.06 -11.88 20.72
CA PRO A 121 0.89 -12.30 19.70
C PRO A 121 0.16 -13.22 18.73
N GLN A 122 0.30 -12.96 17.43
CA GLN A 122 -0.23 -13.88 16.41
C GLN A 122 0.31 -15.25 16.75
N THR A 123 -0.59 -16.21 17.00
CA THR A 123 -0.17 -17.59 17.22
C THR A 123 0.66 -18.02 16.02
N PRO A 124 1.82 -18.67 16.23
CA PRO A 124 2.63 -19.15 15.13
C PRO A 124 1.74 -19.99 14.22
N LYS A 125 1.73 -19.66 12.93
CA LYS A 125 0.94 -20.38 11.92
C LYS A 125 1.29 -21.86 12.05
N SER A 126 0.29 -22.72 12.22
CA SER A 126 0.51 -24.17 12.31
C SER A 126 1.31 -24.64 11.10
N ASP A 127 2.34 -25.46 11.31
CA ASP A 127 3.20 -26.03 10.24
C ASP A 127 2.45 -26.86 9.19
N LYS A 128 1.17 -27.18 9.42
CA LYS A 128 0.34 -27.83 8.41
C LYS A 128 -0.06 -26.82 7.34
N LEU A 129 0.51 -26.98 6.15
CA LEU A 129 0.03 -26.34 4.93
C LEU A 129 -1.45 -26.70 4.73
N SER A 130 -2.32 -25.72 4.93
CA SER A 130 -3.75 -25.85 4.67
C SER A 130 -4.19 -24.79 3.68
N ILE A 131 -4.74 -25.25 2.57
CA ILE A 131 -5.41 -24.41 1.56
C ILE A 131 -6.84 -24.04 1.98
N TRP A 132 -7.35 -24.60 3.08
CA TRP A 132 -8.68 -24.27 3.60
C TRP A 132 -8.64 -23.00 4.44
N LYS A 133 -9.52 -22.05 4.12
CA LYS A 133 -9.72 -20.78 4.85
C LYS A 133 -11.20 -20.60 5.17
N THR A 134 -11.50 -19.86 6.23
CA THR A 134 -12.88 -19.48 6.56
C THR A 134 -13.26 -18.23 5.78
N ALA A 135 -14.37 -18.27 5.03
CA ALA A 135 -14.92 -17.10 4.36
C ALA A 135 -15.69 -16.19 5.34
N ARG A 136 -16.15 -15.02 4.86
CA ARG A 136 -16.89 -14.05 5.69
C ARG A 136 -18.20 -14.61 6.26
N ASP A 137 -18.77 -15.61 5.60
CA ASP A 137 -19.99 -16.33 6.01
C ASP A 137 -19.71 -17.49 6.99
N GLY A 138 -18.45 -17.69 7.39
CA GLY A 138 -18.04 -18.79 8.27
C GLY A 138 -17.85 -20.13 7.56
N LYS A 139 -18.11 -20.24 6.25
CA LYS A 139 -17.96 -21.50 5.50
C LYS A 139 -16.50 -21.73 5.09
N PRO A 140 -16.05 -23.00 5.02
CA PRO A 140 -14.73 -23.32 4.51
C PRO A 140 -14.67 -23.06 3.00
N VAL A 141 -13.66 -22.31 2.58
CA VAL A 141 -13.34 -22.01 1.18
C VAL A 141 -11.91 -22.45 0.92
N CYS A 142 -11.72 -23.20 -0.16
CA CYS A 142 -10.41 -23.54 -0.67
C CYS A 142 -9.78 -22.30 -1.32
N ARG A 143 -8.60 -21.89 -0.84
CA ARG A 143 -7.79 -20.81 -1.40
C ARG A 143 -6.38 -21.31 -1.63
N ILE A 144 -6.05 -21.51 -2.90
CA ILE A 144 -4.69 -21.81 -3.33
C ILE A 144 -3.90 -20.49 -3.27
N PRO A 145 -2.76 -20.43 -2.56
CA PRO A 145 -1.88 -19.27 -2.59
C PRO A 145 -1.35 -18.98 -4.00
N ASP A 146 -0.81 -17.78 -4.20
CA ASP A 146 -0.17 -17.43 -5.47
C ASP A 146 0.95 -18.43 -5.80
N ILE A 147 0.88 -18.98 -7.02
CA ILE A 147 1.87 -19.95 -7.53
C ILE A 147 3.03 -19.15 -8.12
N MET A 148 4.09 -19.00 -7.33
CA MET A 148 5.27 -18.20 -7.67
C MET A 148 6.40 -19.11 -8.16
N GLU A 149 6.25 -19.65 -9.37
CA GLU A 149 7.29 -20.44 -10.04
C GLU A 149 8.17 -19.54 -10.93
N GLU A 150 9.48 -19.81 -10.97
CA GLU A 150 10.42 -19.02 -11.80
C GLU A 150 10.18 -19.21 -13.31
N ASP A 151 9.88 -20.43 -13.72
CA ASP A 151 9.62 -20.82 -15.12
C ASP A 151 8.16 -20.61 -15.56
N ARG A 152 7.28 -20.39 -14.57
CA ARG A 152 5.84 -20.15 -14.70
C ARG A 152 5.12 -21.28 -15.43
N GLN A 153 5.63 -22.51 -15.35
CA GLN A 153 5.12 -23.62 -16.14
C GLN A 153 3.67 -23.96 -15.79
N THR A 154 3.33 -24.03 -14.50
CA THR A 154 1.97 -24.37 -14.07
C THR A 154 0.94 -23.40 -14.66
N GLY A 155 1.24 -22.09 -14.62
CA GLY A 155 0.36 -21.08 -15.20
C GLY A 155 0.21 -21.19 -16.72
N LYS A 156 1.30 -21.49 -17.44
CA LYS A 156 1.27 -21.67 -18.91
C LYS A 156 0.44 -22.87 -19.32
N ILE A 157 0.62 -24.01 -18.66
CA ILE A 157 -0.11 -25.25 -18.96
C ILE A 157 -1.61 -25.05 -18.73
N ILE A 158 -1.99 -24.48 -17.58
CA ILE A 158 -3.39 -24.20 -17.28
C ILE A 158 -3.99 -23.23 -18.30
N GLN A 159 -3.29 -22.15 -18.65
CA GLN A 159 -3.80 -21.17 -19.62
C GLN A 159 -3.97 -21.78 -21.01
N GLN A 160 -2.99 -22.57 -21.46
CA GLN A 160 -3.06 -23.25 -22.76
C GLN A 160 -4.29 -24.17 -22.84
N GLU A 161 -4.52 -24.97 -21.81
CA GLU A 161 -5.65 -25.88 -21.72
C GLU A 161 -7.00 -25.12 -21.72
N MET A 162 -7.06 -23.96 -21.04
CA MET A 162 -8.23 -23.08 -21.09
C MET A 162 -8.47 -22.51 -22.50
N ASP A 163 -7.40 -22.09 -23.19
CA ASP A 163 -7.48 -21.46 -24.50
C ASP A 163 -7.85 -22.46 -25.61
N GLU A 164 -7.31 -23.68 -25.54
CA GLU A 164 -7.53 -24.73 -26.52
C GLU A 164 -8.87 -25.45 -26.33
N ASN A 165 -9.23 -25.77 -25.08
CA ASN A 165 -10.36 -26.64 -24.79
C ASN A 165 -11.53 -25.92 -24.08
N GLY A 166 -11.38 -24.63 -23.75
CA GLY A 166 -12.43 -23.85 -23.07
C GLY A 166 -12.74 -24.35 -21.66
N THR A 167 -11.85 -25.14 -21.06
CA THR A 167 -12.03 -25.69 -19.73
C THR A 167 -11.74 -24.62 -18.68
N ILE A 168 -12.37 -24.73 -17.50
CA ILE A 168 -12.07 -23.82 -16.39
C ILE A 168 -10.98 -24.43 -15.50
N PRO A 169 -10.11 -23.61 -14.86
CA PRO A 169 -9.01 -24.10 -14.02
C PRO A 169 -9.41 -25.15 -12.98
N GLN A 170 -10.58 -25.01 -12.37
CA GLN A 170 -11.07 -25.92 -11.34
C GLN A 170 -11.30 -27.34 -11.89
N THR A 171 -11.71 -27.46 -13.15
CA THR A 171 -11.91 -28.76 -13.83
C THR A 171 -10.57 -29.39 -14.15
N ILE A 172 -9.64 -28.61 -14.73
CA ILE A 172 -8.27 -29.05 -15.05
C ILE A 172 -7.58 -29.61 -13.80
N ILE A 173 -7.66 -28.89 -12.68
CA ILE A 173 -7.06 -29.32 -11.40
C ILE A 173 -7.71 -30.62 -10.91
N ARG A 174 -9.04 -30.75 -11.05
CA ARG A 174 -9.76 -31.96 -10.60
C ARG A 174 -9.31 -33.19 -11.38
N GLU A 175 -9.28 -33.09 -12.71
CA GLU A 175 -8.87 -34.18 -13.60
C GLU A 175 -7.40 -34.56 -13.39
N ALA A 176 -6.52 -33.57 -13.25
CA ALA A 176 -5.10 -33.80 -12.97
C ALA A 176 -4.90 -34.56 -11.64
N VAL A 177 -5.68 -34.22 -10.60
CA VAL A 177 -5.64 -34.93 -9.31
C VAL A 177 -6.20 -36.35 -9.45
N GLU A 178 -7.27 -36.55 -10.20
CA GLU A 178 -7.84 -37.88 -10.47
C GLU A 178 -6.85 -38.79 -11.21
N LEU A 179 -6.20 -38.27 -12.26
CA LEU A 179 -5.15 -38.97 -12.99
C LEU A 179 -3.96 -39.33 -12.08
N TRP A 180 -3.52 -38.38 -11.25
CA TRP A 180 -2.44 -38.62 -10.29
C TRP A 180 -2.82 -39.70 -9.25
N GLN A 181 -4.07 -39.72 -8.78
CA GLN A 181 -4.57 -40.78 -7.90
C GLN A 181 -4.62 -42.13 -8.60
N ALA A 182 -5.14 -42.20 -9.83
CA ALA A 182 -5.18 -43.43 -10.61
C ALA A 182 -3.77 -44.00 -10.87
N PHE A 183 -2.79 -43.14 -11.14
CA PHE A 183 -1.39 -43.52 -11.23
C PHE A 183 -0.85 -44.07 -9.90
N ARG A 184 -1.11 -43.37 -8.79
CA ARG A 184 -0.71 -43.82 -7.45
C ARG A 184 -1.34 -45.14 -7.02
N ASP A 185 -2.58 -45.39 -7.43
CA ASP A 185 -3.31 -46.62 -7.16
C ASP A 185 -2.87 -47.78 -8.06
N GLY A 186 -1.95 -47.55 -9.01
CA GLY A 186 -1.50 -48.57 -9.98
C GLY A 186 -2.52 -48.90 -11.07
N LYS A 187 -3.57 -48.08 -11.23
CA LYS A 187 -4.58 -48.23 -12.30
C LYS A 187 -4.07 -47.69 -13.64
N LEU A 188 -3.09 -46.79 -13.61
CA LEU A 188 -2.36 -46.32 -14.77
C LEU A 188 -0.91 -46.81 -14.68
N ALA A 189 -0.42 -47.44 -15.73
CA ALA A 189 0.97 -47.81 -15.89
C ALA A 189 1.63 -46.88 -16.90
N PHE A 190 2.84 -46.42 -16.59
CA PHE A 190 3.65 -45.68 -17.56
C PHE A 190 4.15 -46.68 -18.60
N VAL A 191 3.62 -46.58 -19.82
CA VAL A 191 4.18 -47.32 -20.96
C VAL A 191 5.33 -46.47 -21.48
N GLU A 192 6.55 -46.88 -21.13
CA GLU A 192 7.74 -46.32 -21.75
C GLU A 192 7.77 -46.92 -23.16
N ASP A 193 7.54 -46.10 -24.18
CA ASP A 193 7.69 -46.50 -25.57
C ASP A 193 9.15 -46.89 -25.82
N SER A 194 9.49 -48.14 -25.51
CA SER A 194 10.67 -48.76 -26.04
C SER A 194 10.45 -48.85 -27.54
N VAL A 195 11.04 -47.91 -28.28
CA VAL A 195 11.29 -48.03 -29.72
C VAL A 195 12.28 -49.18 -29.89
N GLY A 196 11.76 -50.39 -29.72
CA GLY A 196 12.37 -51.67 -30.04
C GLY A 196 12.02 -51.98 -31.48
N VAL A 197 13.07 -52.05 -32.29
CA VAL A 197 13.12 -52.50 -33.68
C VAL A 197 12.25 -53.74 -33.88
N GLY A 198 11.58 -53.78 -35.04
CA GLY A 198 10.47 -54.67 -35.32
C GLY A 198 10.79 -56.17 -35.28
N GLU A 199 9.76 -56.92 -34.95
CA GLU A 199 9.51 -58.24 -35.50
C GLU A 199 8.08 -58.25 -36.03
N GLU A 200 7.97 -58.32 -37.36
CA GLU A 200 6.76 -58.80 -38.02
C GLU A 200 6.50 -60.22 -37.49
N VAL A 201 5.40 -60.41 -36.75
CA VAL A 201 4.84 -61.74 -36.53
C VAL A 201 3.52 -61.77 -37.28
N GLU A 202 3.55 -62.52 -38.38
CA GLU A 202 2.41 -62.90 -39.19
C GLU A 202 1.31 -63.55 -38.31
N ASN A 203 0.06 -63.25 -38.64
CA ASN A 203 -1.14 -63.92 -38.15
C ASN A 203 -1.03 -65.45 -38.28
N PRO A 204 -1.87 -66.20 -37.55
CA PRO A 204 -2.95 -66.82 -38.30
C PRO A 204 -4.34 -66.74 -37.64
N ILE A 205 -5.29 -66.57 -38.54
CA ILE A 205 -6.72 -66.88 -38.42
C ILE A 205 -6.90 -68.34 -37.96
N GLY A 206 -7.89 -68.61 -37.09
CA GLY A 206 -8.29 -69.98 -36.75
C GLY A 206 -9.42 -70.07 -35.72
N ASP A 207 -10.65 -69.87 -36.17
CA ASP A 207 -11.91 -70.58 -35.87
C ASP A 207 -12.20 -71.23 -34.48
N ASN A 208 -13.39 -70.86 -33.99
CA ASN A 208 -14.45 -71.68 -33.35
C ASN A 208 -14.19 -72.43 -32.02
N LEU A 209 -14.98 -72.07 -31.00
CA LEU A 209 -16.01 -72.96 -30.40
C LEU A 209 -16.90 -72.20 -29.40
N ASP A 210 -18.11 -71.89 -29.86
CA ASP A 210 -19.43 -72.19 -29.29
C ASP A 210 -19.64 -72.53 -27.79
N ILE A 211 -20.75 -71.95 -27.29
CA ILE A 211 -21.72 -72.47 -26.30
C ILE A 211 -21.29 -72.48 -24.82
N ASN A 212 -21.84 -71.54 -24.03
CA ASN A 212 -22.93 -71.99 -23.15
C ASN A 212 -23.95 -70.89 -22.79
N ASP A 213 -25.17 -71.35 -22.86
CA ASP A 213 -26.46 -70.73 -22.68
C ASP A 213 -26.78 -70.59 -21.19
N SER A 214 -27.34 -69.46 -20.79
CA SER A 214 -28.25 -69.39 -19.63
C SER A 214 -29.09 -68.13 -19.73
N GLU A 215 -30.24 -68.28 -20.38
CA GLU A 215 -31.46 -67.55 -20.06
C GLU A 215 -31.63 -67.41 -18.53
N VAL A 216 -31.98 -66.21 -18.08
CA VAL A 216 -33.14 -65.96 -17.21
C VAL A 216 -33.53 -64.49 -17.39
N SER A 217 -34.71 -64.31 -17.96
CA SER A 217 -35.44 -63.06 -18.05
C SER A 217 -35.89 -62.58 -16.66
N GLU A 218 -35.85 -61.28 -16.42
CA GLU A 218 -37.00 -60.59 -15.84
C GLU A 218 -37.06 -59.12 -16.30
N ASP A 219 -38.20 -58.86 -16.91
CA ASP A 219 -38.75 -57.62 -17.45
C ASP A 219 -39.16 -56.67 -16.31
N VAL A 220 -38.70 -55.41 -16.34
CA VAL A 220 -39.51 -54.23 -16.00
C VAL A 220 -38.91 -53.02 -16.72
N GLY A 221 -39.60 -52.56 -17.76
CA GLY A 221 -39.32 -51.28 -18.39
C GLY A 221 -39.75 -50.09 -17.53
N VAL A 222 -38.95 -49.03 -17.52
CA VAL A 222 -39.40 -47.63 -17.53
C VAL A 222 -38.33 -46.82 -18.27
N GLU A 223 -38.69 -46.33 -19.45
CA GLU A 223 -38.00 -45.23 -20.12
C GLU A 223 -38.08 -43.99 -19.24
N GLU A 224 -36.94 -43.37 -18.91
CA GLU A 224 -36.91 -41.93 -18.64
C GLU A 224 -35.61 -41.35 -19.21
N GLN A 225 -35.75 -40.79 -20.41
CA GLN A 225 -34.80 -39.88 -21.02
C GLN A 225 -34.73 -38.60 -20.18
N TYR A 226 -33.59 -38.34 -19.53
CA TYR A 226 -33.26 -36.99 -19.07
C TYR A 226 -32.20 -36.38 -19.99
N SER A 227 -32.68 -35.77 -21.07
CA SER A 227 -31.98 -34.66 -21.72
C SER A 227 -31.86 -33.53 -20.69
N THR A 228 -30.67 -33.32 -20.14
CA THR A 228 -30.39 -32.07 -19.40
C THR A 228 -29.71 -31.10 -20.36
N GLU A 229 -30.53 -30.25 -20.98
CA GLU A 229 -30.06 -29.05 -21.67
C GLU A 229 -29.36 -28.12 -20.66
N ILE A 230 -28.03 -28.06 -20.71
CA ILE A 230 -27.28 -27.00 -20.03
C ILE A 230 -27.42 -25.73 -20.85
N ARG A 231 -28.33 -24.85 -20.44
CA ARG A 231 -28.38 -23.45 -20.90
C ARG A 231 -27.10 -22.75 -20.44
N VAL A 232 -26.18 -22.54 -21.38
CA VAL A 232 -25.06 -21.61 -21.25
C VAL A 232 -25.64 -20.20 -21.27
N HIS A 233 -25.83 -19.60 -20.09
CA HIS A 233 -25.89 -18.15 -19.98
C HIS A 233 -24.45 -17.63 -19.87
N SER A 234 -23.91 -17.28 -21.03
CA SER A 234 -22.74 -16.44 -21.20
C SER A 234 -23.10 -15.02 -20.79
N ASP A 235 -22.66 -14.59 -19.62
CA ASP A 235 -22.48 -13.17 -19.26
C ASP A 235 -21.33 -13.04 -18.26
N LEU A 236 -20.10 -13.19 -18.76
CA LEU A 236 -18.90 -12.66 -18.12
C LEU A 236 -18.46 -11.43 -18.89
N ASN A 237 -18.99 -10.28 -18.47
CA ASN A 237 -18.32 -9.00 -18.59
C ASN A 237 -18.63 -8.23 -17.30
N ASN A 238 -17.80 -8.41 -16.27
CA ASN A 238 -17.69 -7.41 -15.23
C ASN A 238 -16.23 -7.03 -15.06
N VAL A 239 -15.88 -6.04 -15.88
CA VAL A 239 -14.71 -5.18 -15.73
C VAL A 239 -14.71 -4.61 -14.32
N GLU A 240 -13.53 -4.68 -13.73
CA GLU A 240 -13.08 -4.05 -12.51
C GLU A 240 -13.56 -2.58 -12.41
N ASN A 241 -14.68 -2.35 -11.72
CA ASN A 241 -15.15 -1.00 -11.39
C ASN A 241 -14.78 -0.69 -9.94
N TYR A 242 -13.72 0.12 -9.80
CA TYR A 242 -13.37 0.82 -8.57
C TYR A 242 -14.51 1.81 -8.23
N GLN A 243 -15.36 1.47 -7.25
CA GLN A 243 -16.32 2.42 -6.69
C GLN A 243 -15.86 2.82 -5.28
N PRO A 244 -15.51 4.10 -5.03
CA PRO A 244 -15.20 4.57 -3.70
C PRO A 244 -16.48 4.62 -2.85
N GLU A 245 -16.38 4.11 -1.62
CA GLU A 245 -17.39 4.22 -0.57
C GLU A 245 -17.83 5.69 -0.41
N SER A 246 -19.08 5.96 -0.76
CA SER A 246 -19.81 7.16 -0.34
C SER A 246 -20.48 6.84 1.00
N GLU A 247 -19.92 7.34 2.10
CA GLU A 247 -20.60 7.33 3.40
C GLU A 247 -21.69 8.40 3.41
N GLU A 248 -22.91 7.96 3.73
CA GLU A 248 -24.08 8.78 4.02
C GLU A 248 -23.80 9.72 5.19
N LEU A 249 -23.93 11.03 4.96
CA LEU A 249 -24.08 12.00 6.03
C LEU A 249 -25.54 11.98 6.50
N VAL A 250 -25.76 11.41 7.67
CA VAL A 250 -26.99 11.59 8.45
C VAL A 250 -27.07 13.06 8.88
N SER A 251 -27.97 13.83 8.27
CA SER A 251 -28.32 15.16 8.74
C SER A 251 -29.25 15.05 9.94
N HIS A 252 -28.89 15.67 11.07
CA HIS A 252 -29.85 16.00 12.11
C HIS A 252 -30.25 17.47 11.90
N GLN A 253 -31.51 17.66 11.52
CA GLN A 253 -32.20 18.94 11.62
C GLN A 253 -32.37 19.28 13.09
N VAL A 254 -31.91 20.47 13.48
CA VAL A 254 -32.42 21.17 14.66
C VAL A 254 -32.77 22.58 14.20
N ASP A 255 -34.07 22.86 14.22
CA ASP A 255 -34.62 24.19 13.94
C ASP A 255 -34.31 25.17 15.08
N ASN A 256 -33.97 26.40 14.67
CA ASN A 256 -34.18 27.69 15.33
C ASN A 256 -33.74 27.90 16.79
N ILE A 257 -32.90 28.93 17.02
CA ILE A 257 -33.31 30.28 17.45
C ILE A 257 -32.03 31.13 17.62
N SER A 258 -32.03 32.32 17.00
CA SER A 258 -31.64 33.61 17.59
C SER A 258 -30.78 34.45 16.65
N ASP A 259 -31.37 35.58 16.25
CA ASP A 259 -30.69 36.74 15.68
C ASP A 259 -29.41 37.08 16.46
N PHE A 260 -28.30 37.24 15.73
CA PHE A 260 -27.19 38.06 16.19
C PHE A 260 -26.60 38.86 15.02
N GLU A 261 -26.64 40.17 15.23
CA GLU A 261 -26.10 41.27 14.43
C GLU A 261 -24.81 40.96 13.65
N MET A 262 -24.85 41.29 12.35
CA MET A 262 -23.65 41.46 11.53
C MET A 262 -22.81 42.65 12.02
N VAL A 263 -21.78 42.36 12.81
CA VAL A 263 -20.67 43.31 13.02
C VAL A 263 -19.78 43.29 11.78
N LYS A 264 -19.80 44.39 11.02
CA LYS A 264 -18.81 44.67 9.97
C LYS A 264 -17.43 44.85 10.61
N VAL A 265 -16.60 43.81 10.55
CA VAL A 265 -15.17 43.93 10.84
C VAL A 265 -14.46 44.36 9.56
N ASN A 266 -13.93 45.58 9.56
CA ASN A 266 -13.04 46.08 8.52
C ASN A 266 -11.79 45.19 8.44
N ALA A 267 -11.70 44.37 7.40
CA ALA A 267 -10.46 43.73 7.01
C ALA A 267 -9.49 44.82 6.53
N LYS A 268 -8.51 45.15 7.37
CA LYS A 268 -7.35 45.96 6.99
C LYS A 268 -6.52 45.14 6.01
N ILE A 269 -6.54 45.55 4.74
CA ILE A 269 -5.65 45.05 3.69
C ILE A 269 -4.22 45.34 4.18
N ILE A 270 -3.45 44.29 4.47
CA ILE A 270 -2.01 44.37 4.72
C ILE A 270 -1.33 44.43 3.34
N PRO A 271 -0.43 45.40 3.08
CA PRO A 271 0.26 45.52 1.79
C PRO A 271 1.13 44.28 1.49
N GLN A 272 1.15 43.85 0.24
CA GLN A 272 1.87 42.66 -0.26
C GLN A 272 3.40 42.82 -0.36
N ASP A 273 3.97 43.92 0.10
CA ASP A 273 5.37 44.27 -0.24
C ASP A 273 6.41 43.59 0.67
N ASP A 274 6.08 43.20 1.92
CA ASP A 274 7.08 42.68 2.89
C ASP A 274 7.44 41.17 2.72
N VAL A 275 6.70 40.40 1.92
CA VAL A 275 6.98 38.96 1.72
C VAL A 275 8.00 38.74 0.59
N LEU A 276 8.04 39.64 -0.39
CA LEU A 276 8.88 39.53 -1.58
C LEU A 276 10.38 39.70 -1.28
N GLU A 277 10.76 40.55 -0.32
CA GLU A 277 12.18 40.81 -0.02
C GLU A 277 12.91 39.58 0.57
N SER A 278 12.20 38.74 1.33
CA SER A 278 12.79 37.55 1.96
C SER A 278 13.10 36.44 0.94
N GLU A 279 12.26 36.27 -0.08
CA GLU A 279 12.49 35.27 -1.13
C GLU A 279 13.58 35.69 -2.13
N ILE A 280 13.71 36.99 -2.40
CA ILE A 280 14.76 37.52 -3.27
C ILE A 280 16.13 37.28 -2.63
N SER A 281 16.26 37.54 -1.32
CA SER A 281 17.51 37.32 -0.58
C SER A 281 17.96 35.84 -0.59
N LEU A 282 17.03 34.90 -0.40
CA LEU A 282 17.33 33.46 -0.42
C LEU A 282 17.75 32.95 -1.81
N LYS A 283 17.18 33.52 -2.88
CA LYS A 283 17.53 33.16 -4.27
C LYS A 283 18.93 33.64 -4.64
N GLU A 284 19.32 34.83 -4.21
CA GLU A 284 20.67 35.38 -4.46
C GLU A 284 21.74 34.58 -3.73
N GLU A 285 21.47 34.16 -2.49
CA GLU A 285 22.36 33.30 -1.71
C GLU A 285 22.57 31.93 -2.38
N LEU A 286 21.48 31.30 -2.86
CA LEU A 286 21.54 30.03 -3.59
C LEU A 286 22.27 30.16 -4.92
N LEU A 287 22.06 31.24 -5.66
CA LEU A 287 22.79 31.51 -6.90
C LEU A 287 24.29 31.69 -6.67
N SER A 288 24.67 32.38 -5.59
CA SER A 288 26.07 32.54 -5.21
C SER A 288 26.73 31.19 -4.88
N ALA A 289 26.04 30.35 -4.10
CA ALA A 289 26.54 29.03 -3.73
C ALA A 289 26.66 28.08 -4.93
N LEU A 290 25.69 28.10 -5.85
CA LEU A 290 25.75 27.30 -7.08
C LEU A 290 26.90 27.71 -8.00
N LYS A 291 27.26 28.99 -8.04
CA LYS A 291 28.40 29.49 -8.83
C LYS A 291 29.74 29.19 -8.18
N THR A 292 29.82 29.34 -6.86
CA THR A 292 31.08 29.22 -6.09
C THR A 292 31.42 27.79 -5.68
N GLY A 293 30.43 26.89 -5.68
CA GLY A 293 30.60 25.47 -5.36
C GLY A 293 31.72 24.81 -6.17
N LYS A 294 32.56 24.04 -5.48
CA LYS A 294 33.72 23.35 -6.07
C LYS A 294 33.48 21.86 -6.23
N THR A 295 32.60 21.28 -5.42
CA THR A 295 32.26 19.85 -5.48
C THR A 295 30.76 19.62 -5.52
N TRP A 296 30.33 18.53 -6.16
CA TRP A 296 28.91 18.17 -6.23
C TRP A 296 28.31 17.88 -4.84
N SER A 297 29.11 17.36 -3.90
CA SER A 297 28.68 17.12 -2.52
C SER A 297 28.35 18.41 -1.76
N GLU A 298 29.16 19.46 -1.92
CA GLU A 298 28.86 20.79 -1.35
C GLU A 298 27.54 21.33 -1.93
N ILE A 299 27.33 21.17 -3.24
CA ILE A 299 26.12 21.61 -3.93
C ILE A 299 24.87 20.85 -3.43
N ILE A 300 24.96 19.54 -3.20
CA ILE A 300 23.84 18.76 -2.64
C ILE A 300 23.49 19.26 -1.24
N VAL A 301 24.46 19.31 -0.33
CA VAL A 301 24.24 19.74 1.06
C VAL A 301 23.64 21.16 1.09
N PHE A 302 24.14 22.04 0.24
CA PHE A 302 23.63 23.41 0.15
C PHE A 302 22.23 23.47 -0.46
N THR A 303 21.92 22.66 -1.47
CA THR A 303 20.60 22.69 -2.11
C THR A 303 19.54 21.96 -1.28
N GLU A 304 19.88 21.03 -0.40
CA GLU A 304 18.93 20.29 0.46
C GLU A 304 18.12 21.20 1.38
N THR A 305 18.67 22.35 1.79
CA THR A 305 18.00 23.29 2.70
C THR A 305 16.93 24.17 2.03
N TYR A 306 16.80 24.13 0.70
CA TYR A 306 15.88 24.98 -0.06
C TYR A 306 14.70 24.19 -0.64
N SER A 307 13.55 24.86 -0.84
CA SER A 307 12.37 24.26 -1.46
C SER A 307 12.59 23.95 -2.95
N GLN A 308 11.86 22.98 -3.50
CA GLN A 308 12.00 22.60 -4.91
C GLN A 308 11.73 23.77 -5.87
N GLN A 309 10.78 24.64 -5.54
CA GLN A 309 10.46 25.82 -6.36
C GLN A 309 11.65 26.78 -6.46
N VAL A 310 12.31 27.07 -5.33
CA VAL A 310 13.49 27.95 -5.28
C VAL A 310 14.67 27.34 -6.04
N LYS A 311 14.83 26.01 -6.01
CA LYS A 311 15.85 25.30 -6.81
C LYS A 311 15.61 25.44 -8.30
N ILE A 312 14.37 25.27 -8.77
CA ILE A 312 14.01 25.38 -10.20
C ILE A 312 14.24 26.82 -10.69
N GLU A 313 13.79 27.81 -9.93
CA GLU A 313 13.95 29.22 -10.29
C GLU A 313 15.42 29.63 -10.31
N SER A 314 16.20 29.24 -9.31
CA SER A 314 17.63 29.53 -9.25
C SER A 314 18.40 28.81 -10.36
N TRP A 315 18.02 27.57 -10.69
CA TRP A 315 18.57 26.85 -11.84
C TRP A 315 18.30 27.59 -13.15
N ASN A 316 17.09 28.10 -13.36
CA ASN A 316 16.76 28.82 -14.59
C ASN A 316 17.57 30.11 -14.76
N LEU A 317 17.90 30.78 -13.65
CA LEU A 317 18.69 32.02 -13.61
C LEU A 317 20.20 31.82 -13.82
N LEU A 318 20.71 30.59 -13.77
CA LEU A 318 22.12 30.33 -14.08
C LEU A 318 22.39 30.49 -15.59
N ASP A 319 23.52 31.13 -15.90
CA ASP A 319 24.07 31.18 -17.25
C ASP A 319 24.50 29.78 -17.73
N THR A 320 24.63 29.64 -19.06
CA THR A 320 24.95 28.37 -19.71
C THR A 320 26.29 27.80 -19.25
N GLU A 321 27.27 28.66 -18.95
CA GLU A 321 28.60 28.25 -18.47
C GLU A 321 28.51 27.64 -17.07
N SER A 322 27.82 28.30 -16.15
CA SER A 322 27.57 27.81 -14.79
C SER A 322 26.79 26.49 -14.78
N LYS A 323 25.77 26.35 -15.64
CA LYS A 323 25.03 25.09 -15.82
C LYS A 323 25.94 23.97 -16.32
N GLY A 324 26.82 24.26 -17.28
CA GLY A 324 27.81 23.32 -17.80
C GLY A 324 28.76 22.82 -16.71
N LYS A 325 29.31 23.74 -15.90
CA LYS A 325 30.18 23.40 -14.76
C LYS A 325 29.48 22.48 -13.76
N LEU A 326 28.22 22.77 -13.42
CA LEU A 326 27.45 21.93 -12.48
C LEU A 326 27.18 20.53 -13.02
N LEU A 327 26.85 20.40 -14.32
CA LEU A 327 26.65 19.10 -14.97
C LEU A 327 27.95 18.28 -14.99
N GLN A 328 29.09 18.93 -15.26
CA GLN A 328 30.40 18.27 -15.19
C GLN A 328 30.73 17.78 -13.78
N LEU A 329 30.50 18.61 -12.75
CA LEU A 329 30.69 18.21 -11.35
C LEU A 329 29.82 17.01 -10.97
N LYS A 330 28.58 16.97 -11.45
CA LYS A 330 27.68 15.83 -11.26
C LYS A 330 28.22 14.56 -11.93
N GLU A 331 28.69 14.68 -13.17
CA GLU A 331 29.23 13.55 -13.93
C GLU A 331 30.52 13.00 -13.28
N GLU A 332 31.41 13.89 -12.82
CA GLU A 332 32.61 13.52 -12.07
C GLU A 332 32.24 12.79 -10.77
N PHE A 333 31.24 13.28 -10.04
CA PHE A 333 30.74 12.65 -8.82
C PHE A 333 30.18 11.24 -9.08
N GLU A 334 29.39 11.06 -10.14
CA GLU A 334 28.83 9.75 -10.53
C GLU A 334 29.90 8.76 -11.00
N LYS A 335 30.99 9.26 -11.60
CA LYS A 335 32.14 8.45 -12.03
C LYS A 335 33.06 8.05 -10.88
N THR A 336 33.08 8.80 -9.78
CA THR A 336 33.84 8.39 -8.59
C THR A 336 33.24 7.10 -8.02
N PRO A 337 34.00 5.98 -7.97
CA PRO A 337 33.50 4.75 -7.38
C PRO A 337 33.12 5.03 -5.93
N LYS A 338 31.84 4.77 -5.60
CA LYS A 338 31.35 4.84 -4.22
C LYS A 338 32.14 3.80 -3.41
N ILE A 339 33.21 4.25 -2.74
CA ILE A 339 33.97 3.42 -1.82
C ILE A 339 32.96 2.94 -0.77
N ASN A 340 32.65 1.65 -0.82
CA ASN A 340 31.68 1.03 0.05
C ASN A 340 32.31 0.91 1.44
N TYR A 341 32.09 1.92 2.29
CA TYR A 341 32.62 1.98 3.66
C TYR A 341 32.06 0.89 4.59
N GLN A 342 31.28 -0.08 4.09
CA GLN A 342 30.71 -1.15 4.90
C GLN A 342 31.62 -2.38 5.13
N LYS A 343 32.90 -2.36 4.74
CA LYS A 343 33.80 -3.53 4.90
C LYS A 343 35.03 -3.36 5.81
N ALA A 344 35.12 -2.31 6.63
CA ALA A 344 36.30 -2.09 7.48
C ALA A 344 36.10 -2.29 9.00
N ASN A 345 34.91 -2.67 9.49
CA ASN A 345 34.68 -2.84 10.93
C ASN A 345 34.26 -4.26 11.31
N TYR A 346 35.06 -5.27 10.94
CA TYR A 346 35.07 -6.59 11.61
C TYR A 346 36.43 -7.23 11.42
N GLN A 347 37.45 -6.70 12.10
CA GLN A 347 38.65 -7.42 12.52
C GLN A 347 39.49 -6.50 13.41
N THR A 348 39.16 -6.47 14.69
CA THR A 348 40.15 -6.27 15.77
C THR A 348 39.65 -6.96 17.02
#